data_AF-A0A9P9PRV4-F1
#
_entry.id   AF-A0A9P9PRV4-F1
#
_cell.length_a   1.000
_cell.length_b   1.000
_cell.length_c   1.000
_cell.angle_alpha   90.00
_cell.angle_beta   90.00
_cell.angle_gamma   90.00
#
_symmetry.space_group_name_H-M   'P 1'
#
loop_
_entity.id
_entity.type
_entity.pdbx_description
1 polymer ?
#
loop_
_entity_poly.entity_id
_entity_poly.type
_entity_poly.pdbx_seq_one_letter_code
_entity_poly.pdbx_strand_id
1 'polypeptide(L)'
;MAHTRSTAYALVDKDVTQDADLLIPGKKSPSSSNPTTQYAAQGADLSNPVDNRTVPPSKPDTADKEEEQKSPLLRLPTEVKQNIWTMLVTCDNPITPHQLVWKSNKFLWNAAQVADGYGFEHNVSAVGPLMVVALTHTCKEMYTDISLTHLFYRNNQFDFSKYPDHMNTYLVAITDERRRAITSMHFHWDITRDWKNTEDCQSMALIASCKSLRSLKMSVALRYPATLNGSDYFSQRAEYGLTFAALQGLKELDIVAECNPHIGGHSFEKLEAACKVFKDNMAGTMATERTGNYDLKLFRQAQEKARLDIDGEGRLLDDRKPGIVSSRTRSQVAKAKTLTPDGILPTGEFAKYDGDGMLAWFVKTVLDCREVSSDDGSAGIEFLLECEPHHGCGSSKAFNGRTETSWEDASVVSFVYECHVAQFYQNNPDKPGISAVYDEWVGQGELFLETKKFATRHAKSYRPSYLRNLEAVMKQNDKDKKAKEAEEAKEAKARAKAEKVAKAKANKAAANKAARSARGKKA
;
A
#
# COMPACT_ATOMS: atom_id res chain seq x y z
N MET A 1 -38.07 -9.44 25.49
CA MET A 1 -37.02 -10.22 26.17
C MET A 1 -37.09 -11.65 25.66
N ALA A 2 -36.24 -12.00 24.70
CA ALA A 2 -36.10 -13.36 24.19
C ALA A 2 -34.60 -13.62 24.04
N HIS A 3 -34.07 -14.51 24.88
CA HIS A 3 -32.66 -14.91 24.83
C HIS A 3 -32.53 -16.11 23.89
N THR A 4 -31.93 -15.88 22.72
CA THR A 4 -31.41 -16.93 21.85
C THR A 4 -30.03 -17.34 22.35
N ARG A 5 -29.91 -18.60 22.80
CA ARG A 5 -28.65 -19.25 23.16
C ARG A 5 -27.84 -19.52 21.91
N SER A 6 -26.62 -19.00 21.88
CA SER A 6 -25.57 -19.34 20.91
C SER A 6 -24.85 -20.60 21.40
N THR A 7 -24.89 -21.66 20.61
CA THR A 7 -24.16 -22.91 20.83
C THR A 7 -22.83 -22.83 20.10
N ALA A 8 -21.73 -22.74 20.86
CA ALA A 8 -20.38 -22.83 20.33
C ALA A 8 -20.04 -24.31 20.06
N TYR A 9 -19.61 -24.62 18.83
CA TYR A 9 -19.00 -25.90 18.50
C TYR A 9 -17.52 -25.85 18.86
N ALA A 10 -17.12 -26.68 19.82
CA ALA A 10 -15.72 -27.00 20.11
C ALA A 10 -15.30 -28.15 19.19
N LEU A 11 -14.37 -27.88 18.26
CA LEU A 11 -13.66 -28.92 17.53
C LEU A 11 -12.48 -29.38 18.40
N VAL A 12 -12.48 -30.68 18.68
CA VAL A 12 -11.44 -31.42 19.38
C VAL A 12 -10.42 -31.86 18.34
N ASP A 13 -9.24 -31.23 18.33
CA ASP A 13 -8.09 -31.76 17.61
C ASP A 13 -7.54 -32.96 18.37
N LYS A 14 -7.49 -34.11 17.69
CA LYS A 14 -6.88 -35.34 18.20
C LYS A 14 -5.40 -35.37 17.85
N ASP A 15 -4.64 -35.72 18.86
CA ASP A 15 -3.22 -36.04 18.86
C ASP A 15 -2.78 -36.92 17.68
N VAL A 16 -1.73 -36.47 16.98
CA VAL A 16 -0.83 -37.33 16.22
C VAL A 16 0.57 -37.11 16.79
N THR A 17 0.99 -38.04 17.65
CA THR A 17 2.31 -38.09 18.25
C THR A 17 3.38 -38.51 17.23
N GLN A 18 4.52 -37.86 17.40
CA GLN A 18 5.75 -37.91 16.62
C GLN A 18 6.45 -39.27 16.67
N ASP A 19 6.91 -39.76 15.51
CA ASP A 19 8.02 -40.71 15.41
C ASP A 19 9.34 -39.94 15.58
N ALA A 20 10.10 -40.36 16.57
CA ALA A 20 11.43 -39.86 16.89
C ALA A 20 12.48 -40.77 16.25
N ASP A 21 13.25 -40.24 15.30
CA ASP A 21 14.45 -40.90 14.78
C ASP A 21 15.71 -40.02 14.96
N LEU A 22 16.64 -40.61 15.71
CA LEU A 22 18.09 -40.64 15.51
C LEU A 22 18.88 -39.31 15.55
N LEU A 23 19.29 -38.97 16.77
CA LEU A 23 20.43 -38.09 17.06
C LEU A 23 21.75 -38.67 16.54
N ILE A 24 22.37 -38.00 15.57
CA ILE A 24 23.79 -38.18 15.20
C ILE A 24 24.62 -37.10 15.92
N PRO A 25 25.72 -37.45 16.63
CA PRO A 25 26.52 -36.48 17.36
C PRO A 25 27.35 -35.59 16.42
N GLY A 26 27.29 -34.27 16.71
CA GLY A 26 27.92 -33.21 15.92
C GLY A 26 29.45 -33.26 15.90
N LYS A 27 30.01 -33.18 14.70
CA LYS A 27 31.43 -32.83 14.47
C LYS A 27 31.59 -31.31 14.45
N LYS A 28 32.56 -30.81 15.22
CA LYS A 28 32.98 -29.41 15.28
C LYS A 28 33.46 -28.93 13.91
N SER A 29 32.89 -27.82 13.43
CA SER A 29 33.36 -27.09 12.25
C SER A 29 34.57 -26.20 12.62
N PRO A 30 35.64 -26.16 11.80
CA PRO A 30 36.74 -25.24 12.01
C PRO A 30 36.39 -23.82 11.53
N SER A 31 36.91 -22.83 12.25
CA SER A 31 36.81 -21.40 11.96
C SER A 31 37.41 -21.05 10.61
N SER A 32 36.61 -20.51 9.68
CA SER A 32 37.13 -19.91 8.45
C SER A 32 37.41 -18.43 8.67
N SER A 33 38.69 -18.06 8.58
CA SER A 33 39.16 -16.68 8.42
C SER A 33 38.67 -16.11 7.08
N ASN A 34 37.94 -14.99 7.12
CA ASN A 34 37.56 -14.23 5.92
C ASN A 34 38.76 -13.43 5.40
N PRO A 35 39.17 -13.58 4.13
CA PRO A 35 40.03 -12.59 3.49
C PRO A 35 39.17 -11.45 2.93
N THR A 36 39.46 -10.23 3.39
CA THR A 36 38.89 -9.00 2.85
C THR A 36 39.46 -8.72 1.46
N THR A 37 38.65 -8.94 0.41
CA THR A 37 39.01 -8.54 -0.96
C THR A 37 38.70 -7.06 -1.15
N GLN A 38 39.71 -6.20 -1.08
CA GLN A 38 39.61 -4.80 -1.50
C GLN A 38 39.61 -4.74 -3.03
N TYR A 39 38.49 -4.30 -3.63
CA TYR A 39 38.47 -3.90 -5.04
C TYR A 39 38.84 -2.42 -5.14
N ALA A 40 40.02 -2.13 -5.69
CA ALA A 40 40.43 -0.78 -6.08
C ALA A 40 39.73 -0.38 -7.38
N ALA A 41 38.88 0.64 -7.33
CA ALA A 41 38.36 1.30 -8.52
C ALA A 41 39.38 2.35 -8.98
N GLN A 42 40.20 2.02 -9.98
CA GLN A 42 41.00 3.02 -10.70
C GLN A 42 40.11 3.66 -11.78
N GLY A 43 39.88 4.96 -11.65
CA GLY A 43 39.25 5.78 -12.68
C GLY A 43 40.20 6.00 -13.85
N ALA A 44 39.76 5.66 -15.05
CA ALA A 44 40.47 5.94 -16.28
C ALA A 44 40.17 7.37 -16.75
N ASP A 45 41.19 8.20 -16.77
CA ASP A 45 41.22 9.53 -17.35
C ASP A 45 41.30 9.40 -18.89
N LEU A 46 40.28 9.91 -19.58
CA LEU A 46 40.17 9.85 -21.04
C LEU A 46 40.48 11.22 -21.64
N SER A 47 41.76 11.49 -21.85
CA SER A 47 42.21 12.38 -22.92
C SER A 47 43.63 12.04 -23.34
N ASN A 48 43.78 11.35 -24.48
CA ASN A 48 45.01 11.43 -25.27
C ASN A 48 44.72 11.16 -26.77
N PRO A 49 45.38 11.91 -27.67
CA PRO A 49 45.13 11.85 -29.11
C PRO A 49 45.80 10.64 -29.76
N VAL A 50 45.21 10.23 -30.87
CA VAL A 50 45.52 9.05 -31.69
C VAL A 50 46.92 9.16 -32.31
N ASP A 51 47.87 8.39 -31.80
CA ASP A 51 49.13 8.11 -32.48
C ASP A 51 48.99 6.83 -33.32
N ASN A 52 49.06 6.99 -34.64
CA ASN A 52 49.18 5.92 -35.62
C ASN A 52 50.55 5.22 -35.46
N ARG A 53 50.62 4.21 -34.58
CA ARG A 53 51.75 3.27 -34.55
C ARG A 53 51.35 1.92 -35.13
N THR A 54 52.14 1.51 -36.10
CA THR A 54 52.18 0.21 -36.78
C THR A 54 52.07 -0.93 -35.77
N VAL A 55 50.97 -1.69 -35.86
CA VAL A 55 50.69 -2.84 -35.00
C VAL A 55 51.67 -3.97 -35.35
N PRO A 56 52.48 -4.48 -34.39
CA PRO A 56 53.32 -5.64 -34.63
C PRO A 56 52.47 -6.91 -34.79
N PRO A 57 52.94 -7.91 -35.56
CA PRO A 57 52.19 -9.14 -35.82
C PRO A 57 51.82 -9.85 -34.51
N SER A 58 50.53 -10.09 -34.34
CA SER A 58 49.92 -10.78 -33.20
C SER A 58 50.52 -12.18 -33.02
N LYS A 59 51.07 -12.44 -31.83
CA LYS A 59 51.52 -13.78 -31.42
C LYS A 59 50.32 -14.74 -31.34
N PRO A 60 50.38 -15.99 -31.86
CA PRO A 60 49.24 -16.91 -31.89
C PRO A 60 48.87 -17.65 -30.57
N ASP A 61 49.58 -17.45 -29.46
CA ASP A 61 49.57 -18.45 -28.36
C ASP A 61 48.63 -18.19 -27.15
N THR A 62 47.61 -17.33 -27.26
CA THR A 62 46.74 -16.99 -26.11
C THR A 62 45.38 -17.69 -26.05
N ALA A 63 44.87 -18.25 -27.15
CA ALA A 63 43.54 -18.88 -27.16
C ALA A 63 43.49 -20.17 -26.33
N ASP A 64 44.54 -21.01 -26.39
CA ASP A 64 44.55 -22.31 -25.71
C ASP A 64 44.67 -22.19 -24.18
N LYS A 65 45.17 -21.06 -23.66
CA LYS A 65 45.33 -20.85 -22.22
C LYS A 65 44.05 -20.42 -21.50
N GLU A 66 43.10 -19.80 -22.21
CA GLU A 66 41.83 -19.38 -21.59
C GLU A 66 40.89 -20.57 -21.34
N GLU A 67 41.01 -21.65 -22.11
CA GLU A 67 40.19 -22.85 -21.93
C GLU A 67 40.63 -23.67 -20.70
N GLU A 68 41.94 -23.69 -20.39
CA GLU A 68 42.51 -24.40 -19.24
C GLU A 68 42.12 -23.80 -17.88
N GLN A 69 41.63 -22.55 -17.84
CA GLN A 69 41.26 -21.88 -16.58
C GLN A 69 39.78 -22.02 -16.21
N LYS A 70 38.94 -22.61 -17.06
CA LYS A 70 37.51 -22.81 -16.76
C LYS A 70 37.32 -23.91 -15.70
N SER A 71 36.44 -23.65 -14.74
CA SER A 71 36.00 -24.66 -13.76
C SER A 71 35.52 -25.93 -14.47
N PRO A 72 35.82 -27.15 -13.95
CA PRO A 72 35.34 -28.41 -14.52
C PRO A 72 33.83 -28.44 -14.75
N LEU A 73 33.06 -27.75 -13.91
CA LEU A 73 31.60 -27.64 -14.03
C LEU A 73 31.16 -26.89 -15.30
N LEU A 74 31.90 -25.85 -15.71
CA LEU A 74 31.57 -25.07 -16.91
C LEU A 74 31.98 -25.78 -18.21
N ARG A 75 32.88 -26.77 -18.12
CA ARG A 75 33.30 -27.62 -19.24
C ARG A 75 32.33 -28.75 -19.56
N LEU A 76 31.33 -28.99 -18.70
CA LEU A 76 30.32 -30.00 -18.97
C LEU A 76 29.51 -29.65 -20.23
N PRO A 77 29.00 -30.65 -20.97
CA PRO A 77 28.08 -30.41 -22.08
C PRO A 77 26.89 -29.56 -21.63
N THR A 78 26.41 -28.70 -22.53
CA THR A 78 25.34 -27.74 -22.23
C THR A 78 24.09 -28.43 -21.68
N GLU A 79 23.76 -29.62 -22.17
CA GLU A 79 22.60 -30.42 -21.73
C GLU A 79 22.75 -30.83 -20.26
N VAL A 80 23.95 -31.29 -19.88
CA VAL A 80 24.25 -31.68 -18.49
C VAL A 80 24.23 -30.46 -17.58
N LYS A 81 24.81 -29.34 -18.00
CA LYS A 81 24.75 -28.08 -17.27
C LYS A 81 23.32 -27.62 -17.04
N GLN A 82 22.49 -27.60 -18.10
CA GLN A 82 21.09 -27.19 -18.01
C GLN A 82 20.26 -28.10 -17.09
N ASN A 83 20.54 -29.41 -17.08
CA ASN A 83 19.91 -30.33 -16.13
C ASN A 83 20.31 -30.00 -14.68
N ILE A 84 21.60 -29.79 -14.41
CA ILE A 84 22.10 -29.39 -13.08
C ILE A 84 21.46 -28.06 -12.66
N TRP A 85 21.48 -27.06 -13.54
CA TRP A 85 20.87 -25.75 -13.27
C TRP A 85 19.38 -25.86 -12.99
N THR A 86 18.66 -26.65 -13.78
CA THR A 86 17.22 -26.89 -13.57
C THR A 86 16.95 -27.48 -12.19
N MET A 87 17.69 -28.51 -11.79
CA MET A 87 17.54 -29.09 -10.45
C MET A 87 17.84 -28.08 -9.34
N LEU A 88 18.88 -27.25 -9.50
CA LEU A 88 19.29 -26.28 -8.48
C LEU A 88 18.35 -25.07 -8.36
N VAL A 89 17.72 -24.62 -9.45
CA VAL A 89 16.82 -23.44 -9.42
C VAL A 89 15.37 -23.79 -9.16
N THR A 90 15.02 -25.07 -9.18
CA THR A 90 13.69 -25.55 -8.82
C THR A 90 13.55 -25.56 -7.30
N CYS A 91 12.51 -24.91 -6.81
CA CYS A 91 12.17 -24.87 -5.39
C CYS A 91 11.13 -25.95 -5.09
N ASP A 92 11.27 -26.61 -3.94
CA ASP A 92 10.32 -27.65 -3.52
C ASP A 92 8.92 -27.09 -3.26
N ASN A 93 8.84 -25.83 -2.81
CA ASN A 93 7.61 -25.12 -2.53
C ASN A 93 7.30 -24.08 -3.63
N PRO A 94 6.01 -23.80 -3.89
CA PRO A 94 5.62 -22.72 -4.79
C PRO A 94 6.24 -21.38 -4.39
N ILE A 95 6.66 -20.62 -5.41
CA ILE A 95 7.11 -19.25 -5.23
C ILE A 95 5.89 -18.40 -4.93
N THR A 96 5.93 -17.66 -3.83
CA THR A 96 4.83 -16.82 -3.35
C THR A 96 5.28 -15.35 -3.32
N PRO A 97 5.20 -14.64 -4.46
CA PRO A 97 5.70 -13.28 -4.53
C PRO A 97 4.91 -12.35 -3.62
N HIS A 98 5.62 -11.68 -2.71
CA HIS A 98 5.06 -10.66 -1.83
C HIS A 98 5.91 -9.40 -1.92
N GLN A 99 5.29 -8.25 -2.21
CA GLN A 99 6.03 -7.01 -2.44
C GLN A 99 6.65 -6.54 -1.12
N LEU A 100 7.99 -6.43 -1.07
CA LEU A 100 8.71 -6.11 0.16
C LEU A 100 8.44 -4.68 0.63
N VAL A 101 8.27 -3.75 -0.31
CA VAL A 101 7.98 -2.35 -0.04
C VAL A 101 6.99 -1.86 -1.08
N TRP A 102 5.97 -1.13 -0.64
CA TRP A 102 4.99 -0.51 -1.53
C TRP A 102 5.66 0.25 -2.68
N LYS A 103 5.17 0.07 -3.92
CA LYS A 103 5.75 0.58 -5.19
C LYS A 103 7.13 0.06 -5.56
N SER A 104 7.78 -0.78 -4.75
CA SER A 104 9.10 -1.33 -5.09
C SER A 104 9.00 -2.50 -6.07
N ASN A 105 10.03 -2.70 -6.89
CA ASN A 105 10.19 -3.92 -7.69
C ASN A 105 10.87 -5.08 -6.93
N LYS A 106 10.93 -5.00 -5.59
CA LYS A 106 11.51 -6.03 -4.73
C LYS A 106 10.40 -6.87 -4.12
N PHE A 107 10.59 -8.18 -4.22
CA PHE A 107 9.62 -9.15 -3.72
C PHE A 107 10.33 -10.18 -2.84
N LEU A 108 9.68 -10.55 -1.76
CA LEU A 108 9.88 -11.83 -1.10
C LEU A 108 9.36 -12.94 -2.02
N TRP A 109 9.85 -14.15 -1.82
CA TRP A 109 9.56 -15.27 -2.72
C TRP A 109 8.94 -16.47 -2.00
N ASN A 110 8.91 -16.45 -0.66
CA ASN A 110 8.37 -17.53 0.15
C ASN A 110 7.41 -17.00 1.23
N ALA A 111 6.30 -17.70 1.42
CA ALA A 111 5.26 -17.34 2.38
C ALA A 111 5.78 -17.27 3.83
N ALA A 112 6.79 -18.08 4.19
CA ALA A 112 7.42 -18.05 5.51
C ALA A 112 8.20 -16.75 5.80
N GLN A 113 8.52 -15.96 4.77
CA GLN A 113 9.16 -14.65 4.92
C GLN A 113 8.14 -13.54 5.25
N VAL A 114 6.85 -13.81 5.07
CA VAL A 114 5.76 -12.88 5.40
C VAL A 114 5.19 -13.31 6.75
N ALA A 115 5.25 -12.44 7.75
CA ALA A 115 4.62 -12.73 9.03
C ALA A 115 3.10 -12.87 8.85
N ASP A 116 2.47 -13.87 9.49
CA ASP A 116 1.03 -14.14 9.39
C ASP A 116 0.14 -13.08 10.12
N GLY A 117 0.70 -11.92 10.45
CA GLY A 117 -0.01 -10.80 11.06
C GLY A 117 -0.29 -9.68 10.05
N TYR A 118 -1.25 -8.80 10.38
CA TYR A 118 -1.54 -7.55 9.66
C TYR A 118 -0.39 -6.51 9.72
N GLY A 119 0.85 -6.94 9.89
CA GLY A 119 2.05 -6.11 10.04
C GLY A 119 3.00 -6.25 8.85
N PHE A 120 3.71 -5.17 8.53
CA PHE A 120 4.78 -5.14 7.52
C PHE A 120 6.09 -5.83 7.99
N GLU A 121 6.00 -6.71 8.99
CA GLU A 121 7.17 -7.43 9.48
C GLU A 121 7.53 -8.55 8.51
N HIS A 122 8.65 -8.36 7.82
CA HIS A 122 9.20 -9.32 6.87
C HIS A 122 10.43 -9.97 7.48
N ASN A 123 10.39 -11.29 7.68
CA ASN A 123 11.57 -12.05 8.09
C ASN A 123 12.29 -12.58 6.86
N VAL A 124 13.12 -11.73 6.24
CA VAL A 124 13.88 -12.08 5.02
C VAL A 124 14.76 -13.32 5.26
N SER A 125 15.27 -13.49 6.48
CA SER A 125 16.10 -14.62 6.91
C SER A 125 15.36 -15.91 7.23
N ALA A 126 14.02 -15.92 7.22
CA ALA A 126 13.23 -17.13 7.49
C ALA A 126 13.52 -18.26 6.50
N VAL A 127 13.97 -17.90 5.29
CA VAL A 127 14.34 -18.85 4.24
C VAL A 127 15.69 -18.43 3.66
N GLY A 128 16.51 -19.41 3.29
CA GLY A 128 17.80 -19.16 2.62
C GLY A 128 17.64 -18.37 1.31
N PRO A 129 18.73 -17.78 0.78
CA PRO A 129 18.68 -17.08 -0.49
C PRO A 129 18.31 -18.04 -1.63
N LEU A 130 17.54 -17.56 -2.60
CA LEU A 130 17.24 -18.30 -3.82
C LEU A 130 18.53 -18.74 -4.51
N MET A 131 18.64 -20.03 -4.82
CA MET A 131 19.83 -20.60 -5.46
C MET A 131 20.13 -19.92 -6.81
N VAL A 132 19.10 -19.53 -7.57
CA VAL A 132 19.26 -18.74 -8.80
C VAL A 132 20.03 -17.44 -8.56
N VAL A 133 19.82 -16.75 -7.43
CA VAL A 133 20.54 -15.52 -7.10
C VAL A 133 21.99 -15.83 -6.79
N ALA A 134 22.25 -16.86 -5.98
CA ALA A 134 23.62 -17.27 -5.66
C ALA A 134 24.42 -17.67 -6.91
N LEU A 135 23.84 -18.51 -7.78
CA LEU A 135 24.51 -19.00 -8.99
C LEU A 135 24.79 -17.89 -10.01
N THR A 136 23.87 -16.95 -10.17
CA THR A 136 24.02 -15.84 -11.11
C THR A 136 25.09 -14.83 -10.68
N HIS A 137 25.51 -14.88 -9.41
CA HIS A 137 26.61 -14.07 -8.87
C HIS A 137 27.99 -14.76 -8.98
N THR A 138 28.04 -16.06 -9.32
CA THR A 138 29.29 -16.82 -9.37
C THR A 138 30.17 -16.43 -10.56
N CYS A 139 29.64 -16.46 -11.78
CA CYS A 139 30.37 -16.03 -12.98
C CYS A 139 29.41 -15.63 -14.12
N LYS A 140 29.96 -14.95 -15.14
CA LYS A 140 29.20 -14.46 -16.31
C LYS A 140 28.51 -15.59 -17.09
N GLU A 141 29.16 -16.74 -17.24
CA GLU A 141 28.61 -17.88 -17.97
C GLU A 141 27.39 -18.46 -17.25
N MET A 142 27.48 -18.69 -15.93
CA MET A 142 26.33 -19.11 -15.11
C MET A 142 25.20 -18.09 -15.13
N TYR A 143 25.52 -16.79 -15.08
CA TYR A 143 24.52 -15.74 -15.23
C TYR A 143 23.75 -15.88 -16.56
N THR A 144 24.46 -16.05 -17.67
CA THR A 144 23.88 -16.24 -19.00
C THR A 144 23.03 -17.52 -19.05
N ASP A 145 23.59 -18.64 -18.61
CA ASP A 145 22.96 -19.96 -18.67
C ASP A 145 21.68 -20.07 -17.84
N ILE A 146 21.55 -19.27 -16.77
CA ILE A 146 20.43 -19.35 -15.81
C ILE A 146 19.46 -18.19 -15.97
N SER A 147 19.95 -16.95 -16.03
CA SER A 147 19.09 -15.76 -16.07
C SER A 147 18.47 -15.51 -17.45
N LEU A 148 19.24 -15.70 -18.52
CA LEU A 148 18.77 -15.41 -19.89
C LEU A 148 17.93 -16.54 -20.49
N THR A 149 18.13 -17.78 -20.01
CA THR A 149 17.26 -18.93 -20.34
C THR A 149 15.97 -18.95 -19.51
N HIS A 150 15.88 -18.10 -18.49
CA HIS A 150 14.75 -17.97 -17.58
C HIS A 150 14.34 -19.27 -16.88
N LEU A 151 15.32 -20.14 -16.57
CA LEU A 151 15.06 -21.45 -15.94
C LEU A 151 14.21 -21.35 -14.67
N PHE A 152 14.47 -20.34 -13.84
CA PHE A 152 13.69 -20.10 -12.63
C PHE A 152 12.19 -19.95 -12.92
N TYR A 153 11.80 -19.21 -13.96
CA TYR A 153 10.39 -18.98 -14.29
C TYR A 153 9.73 -20.18 -14.97
N ARG A 154 10.51 -21.00 -15.67
CA ARG A 154 10.00 -22.17 -16.41
C ARG A 154 9.74 -23.38 -15.52
N ASN A 155 10.52 -23.52 -14.45
CA ASN A 155 10.55 -24.74 -13.64
C ASN A 155 9.83 -24.60 -12.29
N ASN A 156 9.45 -23.38 -11.90
CA ASN A 156 8.77 -23.14 -10.63
C ASN A 156 7.30 -22.76 -10.82
N GLN A 157 6.46 -23.18 -9.88
CA GLN A 157 5.08 -22.73 -9.77
C GLN A 157 5.04 -21.39 -9.03
N PHE A 158 4.25 -20.44 -9.54
CA PHE A 158 4.01 -19.16 -8.88
C PHE A 158 2.62 -19.14 -8.25
N ASP A 159 2.55 -18.98 -6.94
CA ASP A 159 1.31 -18.95 -6.17
C ASP A 159 1.01 -17.55 -5.65
N PHE A 160 -0.12 -17.01 -6.10
CA PHE A 160 -0.69 -15.72 -5.72
C PHE A 160 -1.98 -15.87 -4.93
N SER A 161 -2.39 -17.10 -4.57
CA SER A 161 -3.65 -17.35 -3.87
C SER A 161 -3.70 -16.69 -2.50
N LYS A 162 -2.59 -16.71 -1.75
CA LYS A 162 -2.48 -16.06 -0.43
C LYS A 162 -2.47 -14.53 -0.51
N TYR A 163 -1.94 -13.97 -1.60
CA TYR A 163 -1.72 -12.53 -1.78
C TYR A 163 -2.19 -12.05 -3.16
N PRO A 164 -3.50 -12.03 -3.42
CA PRO A 164 -4.03 -11.83 -4.78
C PRO A 164 -3.65 -10.47 -5.38
N ASP A 165 -3.65 -9.43 -4.54
CA ASP A 165 -3.30 -8.05 -4.91
C ASP A 165 -1.85 -7.90 -5.42
N HIS A 166 -0.98 -8.86 -5.08
CA HIS A 166 0.42 -8.84 -5.49
C HIS A 166 0.67 -9.45 -6.87
N MET A 167 -0.27 -10.22 -7.43
CA MET A 167 -0.11 -10.83 -8.75
C MET A 167 0.12 -9.77 -9.82
N ASN A 168 -0.78 -8.80 -9.91
CA ASN A 168 -0.71 -7.77 -10.95
C ASN A 168 0.56 -6.95 -10.82
N THR A 169 0.89 -6.56 -9.59
CA THR A 169 2.11 -5.83 -9.26
C THR A 169 3.37 -6.60 -9.64
N TYR A 170 3.43 -7.90 -9.34
CA TYR A 170 4.58 -8.75 -9.66
C TYR A 170 4.75 -8.98 -11.16
N LEU A 171 3.67 -9.33 -11.88
CA LEU A 171 3.71 -9.59 -13.32
C LEU A 171 4.07 -8.33 -14.12
N VAL A 172 3.69 -7.15 -13.63
CA VAL A 172 4.13 -5.86 -14.17
C VAL A 172 5.60 -5.57 -13.85
N ALA A 173 6.07 -5.94 -12.65
CA ALA A 173 7.41 -5.61 -12.18
C ALA A 173 8.55 -6.37 -12.90
N ILE A 174 8.26 -7.58 -13.39
CA ILE A 174 9.23 -8.39 -14.11
C ILE A 174 9.27 -8.03 -15.61
N THR A 175 10.40 -8.35 -16.27
CA THR A 175 10.54 -8.12 -17.71
C THR A 175 9.56 -8.98 -18.51
N ASP A 176 9.30 -8.58 -19.75
CA ASP A 176 8.35 -9.29 -20.61
C ASP A 176 8.82 -10.72 -20.92
N GLU A 177 10.11 -10.93 -21.12
CA GLU A 177 10.69 -12.25 -21.38
C GLU A 177 10.53 -13.18 -20.17
N ARG A 178 10.76 -12.66 -18.95
CA ARG A 178 10.56 -13.41 -17.70
C ARG A 178 9.09 -13.77 -17.49
N ARG A 179 8.18 -12.82 -17.72
CA ARG A 179 6.73 -13.07 -17.63
C ARG A 179 6.28 -14.11 -18.64
N ARG A 180 6.73 -14.02 -19.89
CA ARG A 180 6.44 -15.00 -20.94
C ARG A 180 6.99 -16.40 -20.62
N ALA A 181 8.02 -16.50 -19.79
CA ALA A 181 8.63 -17.76 -19.40
C ALA A 181 7.90 -18.50 -18.27
N ILE A 182 6.92 -17.86 -17.59
CA ILE A 182 6.11 -18.51 -16.55
C ILE A 182 5.28 -19.63 -17.16
N THR A 183 5.36 -20.84 -16.59
CA THR A 183 4.69 -22.05 -17.07
C THR A 183 3.57 -22.55 -16.17
N SER A 184 3.62 -22.27 -14.86
CA SER A 184 2.63 -22.71 -13.89
C SER A 184 2.30 -21.58 -12.91
N MET A 185 1.01 -21.36 -12.68
CA MET A 185 0.50 -20.31 -11.80
C MET A 185 -0.71 -20.77 -11.00
N HIS A 186 -0.82 -20.36 -9.74
CA HIS A 186 -2.03 -20.43 -8.93
C HIS A 186 -2.44 -19.01 -8.57
N PHE A 187 -3.69 -18.62 -8.84
CA PHE A 187 -4.20 -17.32 -8.38
C PHE A 187 -5.61 -17.46 -7.80
N HIS A 188 -5.96 -16.49 -6.94
CA HIS A 188 -7.28 -16.37 -6.36
C HIS A 188 -8.11 -15.37 -7.16
N TRP A 189 -9.30 -15.79 -7.57
CA TRP A 189 -10.27 -15.01 -8.32
C TRP A 189 -11.47 -14.69 -7.46
N ASP A 190 -11.48 -13.46 -6.97
CA ASP A 190 -12.55 -12.91 -6.14
C ASP A 190 -13.70 -12.42 -7.02
N ILE A 191 -14.75 -13.23 -7.14
CA ILE A 191 -15.93 -12.85 -7.91
C ILE A 191 -16.70 -11.77 -7.13
N THR A 192 -16.59 -10.53 -7.62
CA THR A 192 -17.34 -9.39 -7.11
C THR A 192 -18.60 -9.12 -7.95
N ARG A 193 -19.57 -8.42 -7.35
CA ARG A 193 -20.84 -8.02 -8.02
C ARG A 193 -20.59 -7.00 -9.14
N ASP A 194 -19.56 -6.17 -8.99
CA ASP A 194 -19.19 -5.16 -9.98
C ASP A 194 -18.25 -5.79 -10.99
N TRP A 195 -18.81 -6.33 -12.07
CA TRP A 195 -18.06 -6.90 -13.18
C TRP A 195 -17.18 -5.88 -13.91
N LYS A 196 -17.42 -4.57 -13.68
CA LYS A 196 -16.50 -3.51 -14.12
C LYS A 196 -15.32 -3.35 -13.18
N ASN A 197 -15.11 -4.28 -12.24
CA ASN A 197 -13.89 -4.31 -11.46
C ASN A 197 -12.71 -4.50 -12.41
N THR A 198 -12.08 -3.37 -12.73
CA THR A 198 -10.95 -3.28 -13.65
C THR A 198 -9.81 -4.22 -13.25
N GLU A 199 -9.72 -4.59 -11.98
CA GLU A 199 -8.67 -5.47 -11.47
C GLU A 199 -8.76 -6.91 -11.99
N ASP A 200 -9.95 -7.50 -12.06
CA ASP A 200 -10.10 -8.88 -12.57
C ASP A 200 -9.74 -8.94 -14.05
N CYS A 201 -10.18 -7.94 -14.82
CA CYS A 201 -9.86 -7.84 -16.24
C CYS A 201 -8.37 -7.58 -16.47
N GLN A 202 -7.73 -6.78 -15.61
CA GLN A 202 -6.27 -6.57 -15.59
C GLN A 202 -5.53 -7.88 -15.30
N SER A 203 -5.97 -8.64 -14.30
CA SER A 203 -5.44 -9.95 -13.94
C SER A 203 -5.49 -10.92 -15.12
N MET A 204 -6.64 -11.04 -15.78
CA MET A 204 -6.79 -11.92 -16.95
C MET A 204 -5.91 -11.47 -18.13
N ALA A 205 -5.81 -10.16 -18.40
CA ALA A 205 -4.91 -9.64 -19.43
C ALA A 205 -3.43 -9.96 -19.14
N LEU A 206 -3.02 -9.88 -17.87
CA LEU A 206 -1.66 -10.23 -17.44
C LEU A 206 -1.40 -11.73 -17.56
N ILE A 207 -2.35 -12.59 -17.18
CA ILE A 207 -2.25 -14.05 -17.37
C ILE A 207 -2.16 -14.41 -18.85
N ALA A 208 -2.94 -13.75 -19.71
CA ALA A 208 -2.87 -13.94 -21.17
C ALA A 208 -1.51 -13.56 -21.75
N SER A 209 -0.81 -12.58 -21.14
CA SER A 209 0.54 -12.18 -21.55
C SER A 209 1.63 -13.21 -21.21
N CYS A 210 1.36 -14.18 -20.32
CA CYS A 210 2.25 -15.29 -20.01
C CYS A 210 2.20 -16.35 -21.12
N LYS A 211 2.96 -16.15 -22.21
CA LYS A 211 2.90 -16.99 -23.42
C LYS A 211 3.26 -18.48 -23.19
N SER A 212 4.08 -18.80 -22.20
CA SER A 212 4.47 -20.20 -21.91
C SER A 212 3.61 -20.87 -20.84
N LEU A 213 2.56 -20.20 -20.35
CA LEU A 213 1.70 -20.75 -19.30
C LEU A 213 1.00 -22.02 -19.79
N ARG A 214 1.17 -23.12 -19.05
CA ARG A 214 0.66 -24.46 -19.36
C ARG A 214 -0.26 -25.01 -18.28
N SER A 215 -0.05 -24.65 -17.02
CA SER A 215 -0.89 -25.06 -15.91
C SER A 215 -1.38 -23.82 -15.17
N LEU A 216 -2.69 -23.76 -14.93
CA LEU A 216 -3.32 -22.67 -14.18
C LEU A 216 -4.25 -23.28 -13.13
N LYS A 217 -3.99 -22.97 -11.87
CA LYS A 217 -4.89 -23.24 -10.75
C LYS A 217 -5.62 -21.96 -10.37
N MET A 218 -6.93 -22.06 -10.23
CA MET A 218 -7.82 -20.94 -9.95
C MET A 218 -8.62 -21.22 -8.68
N SER A 219 -8.33 -20.46 -7.63
CA SER A 219 -9.14 -20.46 -6.40
C SER A 219 -10.25 -19.44 -6.56
N VAL A 220 -11.51 -19.85 -6.67
CA VAL A 220 -12.63 -18.95 -6.94
C VAL A 220 -13.44 -18.75 -5.69
N ALA A 221 -13.55 -17.51 -5.21
CA ALA A 221 -14.39 -17.15 -4.07
C ALA A 221 -15.47 -16.15 -4.49
N LEU A 222 -16.57 -16.13 -3.74
CA LEU A 222 -17.57 -15.07 -3.83
C LEU A 222 -17.26 -14.04 -2.74
N ARG A 223 -17.07 -12.77 -3.12
CA ARG A 223 -16.82 -11.71 -2.13
C ARG A 223 -18.11 -11.27 -1.42
N TYR A 224 -19.25 -11.41 -2.09
CA TYR A 224 -20.57 -11.08 -1.55
C TYR A 224 -21.52 -12.24 -1.80
N PRO A 225 -22.57 -12.41 -0.99
CA PRO A 225 -23.70 -13.25 -1.33
C PRO A 225 -24.44 -12.61 -2.51
N ALA A 226 -23.84 -12.68 -3.69
CA ALA A 226 -24.52 -12.41 -4.93
C ALA A 226 -25.62 -13.45 -5.04
N THR A 227 -26.82 -13.02 -5.41
CA THR A 227 -27.83 -13.95 -5.87
C THR A 227 -27.28 -14.61 -7.12
N LEU A 228 -26.63 -15.77 -6.96
CA LEU A 228 -26.30 -16.71 -8.03
C LEU A 228 -27.63 -17.27 -8.56
N ASN A 229 -28.39 -16.40 -9.22
CA ASN A 229 -29.64 -16.72 -9.86
C ASN A 229 -29.28 -17.20 -11.27
N GLY A 230 -29.01 -18.50 -11.38
CA GLY A 230 -28.86 -19.20 -12.64
C GLY A 230 -27.42 -19.63 -12.94
N SER A 231 -27.33 -20.70 -13.74
CA SER A 231 -26.12 -21.23 -14.41
C SER A 231 -25.40 -20.21 -15.31
N ASP A 232 -25.93 -19.00 -15.38
CA ASP A 232 -25.56 -17.97 -16.34
C ASP A 232 -24.54 -16.96 -15.83
N TYR A 233 -24.11 -17.11 -14.58
CA TYR A 233 -23.20 -16.16 -13.94
C TYR A 233 -21.85 -16.05 -14.66
N PHE A 234 -21.34 -17.19 -15.13
CA PHE A 234 -20.20 -17.19 -16.03
C PHE A 234 -20.67 -16.78 -17.44
N SER A 235 -21.67 -17.46 -18.05
CA SER A 235 -22.07 -17.30 -19.48
C SER A 235 -22.51 -15.89 -19.92
N GLN A 236 -23.11 -15.09 -19.05
CA GLN A 236 -23.62 -13.76 -19.42
C GLN A 236 -22.55 -12.66 -19.48
N ARG A 237 -21.30 -12.96 -19.12
CA ARG A 237 -20.23 -11.95 -19.07
C ARG A 237 -19.62 -11.73 -20.45
N ALA A 238 -20.06 -10.68 -21.14
CA ALA A 238 -19.57 -10.24 -22.47
C ALA A 238 -18.03 -10.08 -22.59
N GLU A 239 -17.28 -10.16 -21.49
CA GLU A 239 -15.82 -10.03 -21.43
C GLU A 239 -15.08 -11.38 -21.34
N TYR A 240 -15.78 -12.50 -21.58
CA TYR A 240 -15.14 -13.79 -21.81
C TYR A 240 -13.95 -13.74 -22.77
N GLY A 241 -13.89 -12.79 -23.70
CA GLY A 241 -12.74 -12.64 -24.59
C GLY A 241 -11.39 -12.63 -23.85
N LEU A 242 -11.32 -11.97 -22.68
CA LEU A 242 -10.08 -11.89 -21.89
C LEU A 242 -9.80 -13.19 -21.15
N THR A 243 -10.83 -13.77 -20.53
CA THR A 243 -10.70 -15.07 -19.86
C THR A 243 -10.34 -16.16 -20.87
N PHE A 244 -10.95 -16.15 -22.06
CA PHE A 244 -10.60 -17.04 -23.15
C PHE A 244 -9.14 -16.88 -23.53
N ALA A 245 -8.68 -15.64 -23.80
CA ALA A 245 -7.28 -15.36 -24.09
C ALA A 245 -6.32 -15.86 -22.99
N ALA A 246 -6.71 -15.70 -21.72
CA ALA A 246 -5.96 -16.15 -20.56
C ALA A 246 -5.90 -17.69 -20.43
N LEU A 247 -6.88 -18.41 -20.99
CA LEU A 247 -6.98 -19.88 -20.91
C LEU A 247 -6.50 -20.60 -22.18
N GLN A 248 -6.22 -19.91 -23.28
CA GLN A 248 -5.68 -20.53 -24.49
C GLN A 248 -4.37 -21.28 -24.21
N GLY A 249 -4.19 -22.42 -24.85
CA GLY A 249 -2.96 -23.21 -24.83
C GLY A 249 -2.60 -23.84 -23.48
N LEU A 250 -3.49 -23.76 -22.49
CA LEU A 250 -3.29 -24.46 -21.21
C LEU A 250 -3.41 -25.96 -21.43
N LYS A 251 -2.48 -26.71 -20.85
CA LYS A 251 -2.53 -28.17 -20.75
C LYS A 251 -3.36 -28.62 -19.56
N GLU A 252 -3.37 -27.81 -18.51
CA GLU A 252 -4.02 -28.11 -17.25
C GLU A 252 -4.73 -26.86 -16.73
N LEU A 253 -5.97 -27.06 -16.30
CA LEU A 253 -6.79 -26.04 -15.63
C LEU A 253 -7.43 -26.70 -14.41
N ASP A 254 -7.05 -26.23 -13.23
CA ASP A 254 -7.68 -26.62 -11.97
C ASP A 254 -8.48 -25.45 -11.42
N ILE A 255 -9.73 -25.70 -11.02
CA ILE A 255 -10.62 -24.66 -10.51
C ILE A 255 -11.22 -25.17 -9.22
N VAL A 256 -10.87 -24.51 -8.13
CA VAL A 256 -11.28 -24.86 -6.77
C VAL A 256 -12.20 -23.76 -6.27
N ALA A 257 -13.44 -24.11 -5.92
CA ALA A 257 -14.31 -23.18 -5.24
C ALA A 257 -13.83 -23.02 -3.78
N GLU A 258 -13.68 -21.78 -3.33
CA GLU A 258 -13.31 -21.46 -1.95
C GLU A 258 -14.53 -20.94 -1.19
N CYS A 259 -14.73 -21.51 0.01
CA CYS A 259 -15.81 -21.09 0.89
C CYS A 259 -15.38 -19.85 1.66
N ASN A 260 -16.03 -18.72 1.37
CA ASN A 260 -15.95 -17.57 2.25
C ASN A 260 -16.78 -17.88 3.51
N PRO A 261 -16.22 -17.81 4.73
CA PRO A 261 -16.92 -18.16 5.96
C PRO A 261 -18.19 -17.31 6.19
N HIS A 262 -18.32 -16.17 5.52
CA HIS A 262 -19.51 -15.32 5.58
C HIS A 262 -20.64 -15.72 4.62
N ILE A 263 -20.42 -16.75 3.80
CA ILE A 263 -21.35 -17.21 2.78
C ILE A 263 -22.00 -18.52 3.25
N GLY A 264 -23.34 -18.55 3.29
CA GLY A 264 -24.07 -19.75 3.68
C GLY A 264 -23.83 -20.93 2.72
N GLY A 265 -23.83 -22.16 3.24
CA GLY A 265 -23.45 -23.38 2.52
C GLY A 265 -24.14 -23.59 1.16
N HIS A 266 -25.42 -23.23 1.01
CA HIS A 266 -26.13 -23.33 -0.27
C HIS A 266 -25.53 -22.49 -1.41
N SER A 267 -24.83 -21.40 -1.10
CA SER A 267 -24.15 -20.60 -2.13
C SER A 267 -22.83 -21.22 -2.56
N PHE A 268 -22.19 -22.01 -1.68
CA PHE A 268 -20.96 -22.72 -1.98
C PHE A 268 -21.19 -23.89 -2.96
N GLU A 269 -22.22 -24.72 -2.72
CA GLU A 269 -22.58 -25.81 -3.65
C GLU A 269 -22.88 -25.29 -5.07
N LYS A 270 -23.57 -24.15 -5.15
CA LYS A 270 -23.83 -23.48 -6.44
C LYS A 270 -22.55 -22.97 -7.10
N LEU A 271 -21.60 -22.45 -6.32
CA LEU A 271 -20.31 -22.00 -6.81
C LEU A 271 -19.48 -23.18 -7.34
N GLU A 272 -19.42 -24.30 -6.63
CA GLU A 272 -18.75 -25.53 -7.10
C GLU A 272 -19.35 -26.02 -8.41
N ALA A 273 -20.67 -26.13 -8.48
CA ALA A 273 -21.37 -26.53 -9.70
C ALA A 273 -21.06 -25.59 -10.87
N ALA A 274 -21.04 -24.27 -10.61
CA ALA A 274 -20.73 -23.28 -11.62
C ALA A 274 -19.26 -23.33 -12.07
N CYS A 275 -18.31 -23.56 -11.15
CA CYS A 275 -16.89 -23.74 -11.46
C CYS A 275 -16.66 -24.98 -12.33
N LYS A 276 -17.37 -26.08 -12.04
CA LYS A 276 -17.32 -27.30 -12.86
C LYS A 276 -17.82 -27.05 -14.28
N VAL A 277 -19.01 -26.45 -14.43
CA VAL A 277 -19.57 -26.10 -15.74
C VAL A 277 -18.64 -25.14 -16.50
N PHE A 278 -18.07 -24.15 -15.82
CA PHE A 278 -17.11 -23.24 -16.42
C PHE A 278 -15.86 -23.99 -16.92
N LYS A 279 -15.25 -24.87 -16.11
CA LYS A 279 -14.11 -25.71 -16.51
C LYS A 279 -14.41 -26.53 -17.76
N ASP A 280 -15.57 -27.19 -17.78
CA ASP A 280 -16.00 -28.02 -18.92
C ASP A 280 -16.17 -27.18 -20.20
N ASN A 281 -16.77 -25.99 -20.07
CA ASN A 281 -16.95 -25.07 -21.19
C ASN A 281 -15.64 -24.51 -21.74
N MET A 282 -14.58 -24.41 -20.93
CA MET A 282 -13.28 -23.87 -21.33
C MET A 282 -12.38 -24.90 -22.02
N ALA A 283 -12.74 -26.19 -22.04
CA ALA A 283 -11.91 -27.24 -22.64
C ALA A 283 -11.57 -26.97 -24.12
N GLY A 284 -12.55 -26.47 -24.89
CA GLY A 284 -12.33 -26.09 -26.29
C GLY A 284 -11.35 -24.93 -26.45
N THR A 285 -11.40 -23.95 -25.55
CA THR A 285 -10.46 -22.81 -25.54
C THR A 285 -9.05 -23.24 -25.19
N MET A 286 -8.90 -24.11 -24.20
CA MET A 286 -7.58 -24.64 -23.79
C MET A 286 -6.87 -25.36 -24.93
N ALA A 287 -7.61 -26.04 -25.80
CA ALA A 287 -7.08 -26.71 -26.98
C ALA A 287 -6.58 -25.75 -28.08
N THR A 288 -7.00 -24.48 -28.07
CA THR A 288 -6.51 -23.47 -29.03
C THR A 288 -5.09 -23.02 -28.69
N GLU A 289 -4.27 -22.72 -29.69
CA GLU A 289 -2.91 -22.23 -29.45
C GLU A 289 -2.94 -20.87 -28.74
N ARG A 290 -2.06 -20.69 -27.75
CA ARG A 290 -1.90 -19.42 -27.06
C ARG A 290 -1.28 -18.40 -27.99
N THR A 291 -2.09 -17.43 -28.43
CA THR A 291 -1.66 -16.37 -29.35
C THR A 291 -0.71 -15.37 -28.69
N GLY A 292 -0.82 -15.18 -27.37
CA GLY A 292 -0.13 -14.10 -26.65
C GLY A 292 -0.73 -12.72 -26.92
N ASN A 293 -1.90 -12.66 -27.57
CA ASN A 293 -2.67 -11.43 -27.70
C ASN A 293 -3.39 -11.15 -26.39
N TYR A 294 -3.21 -9.95 -25.84
CA TYR A 294 -3.88 -9.49 -24.65
C TYR A 294 -4.27 -8.02 -24.82
N ASP A 295 -5.24 -7.56 -24.03
CA ASP A 295 -5.66 -6.17 -24.07
C ASP A 295 -4.56 -5.25 -23.50
N LEU A 296 -3.86 -4.55 -24.39
CA LEU A 296 -2.81 -3.60 -24.05
C LEU A 296 -3.30 -2.44 -23.18
N LYS A 297 -4.58 -2.04 -23.29
CA LYS A 297 -5.16 -0.98 -22.47
C LYS A 297 -5.28 -1.45 -21.03
N LEU A 298 -5.82 -2.65 -20.81
CA LEU A 298 -5.91 -3.24 -19.47
C LEU A 298 -4.53 -3.51 -18.88
N PHE A 299 -3.59 -4.00 -19.68
CA PHE A 299 -2.20 -4.16 -19.25
C PHE A 299 -1.60 -2.82 -18.77
N ARG A 300 -1.74 -1.73 -19.55
CA ARG A 300 -1.27 -0.38 -19.14
C ARG A 300 -1.96 0.12 -17.88
N GLN A 301 -3.26 -0.11 -17.73
CA GLN A 301 -3.98 0.23 -16.50
C GLN A 301 -3.44 -0.53 -15.29
N ALA A 302 -3.09 -1.81 -15.46
CA ALA A 302 -2.42 -2.58 -14.42
C ALA A 302 -1.04 -1.98 -14.07
N GLN A 303 -0.28 -1.52 -15.07
CA GLN A 303 1.00 -0.83 -14.85
C GLN A 303 0.83 0.47 -14.06
N GLU A 304 -0.15 1.29 -14.44
CA GLU A 304 -0.48 2.54 -13.75
C GLU A 304 -0.96 2.29 -12.31
N LYS A 305 -1.77 1.24 -12.11
CA LYS A 305 -2.29 0.84 -10.79
C LYS A 305 -1.20 0.30 -9.87
N ALA A 306 -0.27 -0.50 -10.39
CA ALA A 306 0.85 -1.05 -9.64
C ALA A 306 1.78 0.05 -9.08
N ARG A 307 1.77 1.25 -9.71
CA ARG A 307 2.50 2.45 -9.28
C ARG A 307 3.98 2.20 -8.99
N LEU A 308 4.59 1.23 -9.70
CA LEU A 308 5.96 0.82 -9.41
C LEU A 308 6.92 1.98 -9.66
N ASP A 309 7.69 2.30 -8.64
CA ASP A 309 8.78 3.27 -8.67
C ASP A 309 10.03 2.58 -9.22
N ILE A 310 10.01 2.34 -10.53
CA ILE A 310 11.11 1.67 -11.23
C ILE A 310 12.13 2.73 -11.62
N ASP A 311 12.92 3.18 -10.66
CA ASP A 311 14.03 4.09 -10.94
C ASP A 311 15.13 3.40 -11.77
N GLY A 312 15.40 3.97 -12.95
CA GLY A 312 16.75 4.08 -13.54
C GLY A 312 17.49 2.83 -14.04
N GLU A 313 16.99 1.60 -13.86
CA GLU A 313 17.72 0.40 -14.36
C GLU A 313 16.85 -0.85 -14.58
N GLY A 314 15.66 -0.93 -13.96
CA GLY A 314 14.77 -2.10 -14.07
C GLY A 314 14.04 -2.23 -15.41
N ARG A 315 14.23 -1.29 -16.33
CA ARG A 315 13.61 -1.24 -17.67
C ARG A 315 14.60 -1.34 -18.82
N LEU A 316 15.88 -1.66 -18.57
CA LEU A 316 16.88 -1.71 -19.63
C LEU A 316 16.57 -2.83 -20.64
N LEU A 317 15.79 -2.45 -21.66
CA LEU A 317 15.92 -2.89 -23.05
C LEU A 317 17.40 -3.01 -23.39
N ASP A 318 17.83 -4.16 -23.91
CA ASP A 318 19.07 -4.52 -24.63
C ASP A 318 20.43 -3.85 -24.28
N ASP A 319 20.52 -3.00 -23.27
CA ASP A 319 21.58 -1.99 -23.18
C ASP A 319 22.25 -2.05 -21.82
N ARG A 320 23.14 -3.04 -21.69
CA ARG A 320 24.35 -2.88 -20.87
C ARG A 320 25.13 -1.69 -21.46
N LYS A 321 24.93 -0.48 -20.95
CA LYS A 321 25.95 0.58 -21.11
C LYS A 321 27.07 0.30 -20.10
N PRO A 322 28.26 -0.16 -20.52
CA PRO A 322 29.38 -0.33 -19.61
C PRO A 322 29.87 1.06 -19.22
N GLY A 323 29.71 1.45 -17.96
CA GLY A 323 30.26 2.70 -17.42
C GLY A 323 29.31 3.49 -16.50
N ILE A 324 28.01 3.20 -16.49
CA ILE A 324 27.08 3.85 -15.56
C ILE A 324 26.95 2.95 -14.33
N VAL A 325 27.55 3.39 -13.23
CA VAL A 325 27.41 2.75 -11.92
C VAL A 325 25.92 2.69 -11.55
N SER A 326 25.45 1.48 -11.26
CA SER A 326 24.03 1.19 -11.06
C SER A 326 23.37 2.11 -10.04
N SER A 327 22.08 2.45 -10.21
CA SER A 327 21.36 3.27 -9.21
C SER A 327 21.37 2.55 -7.85
N ARG A 328 21.40 1.20 -7.86
CA ARG A 328 21.64 0.36 -6.70
C ARG A 328 22.98 0.64 -6.04
N THR A 329 24.06 0.75 -6.81
CA THR A 329 25.40 1.03 -6.27
C THR A 329 25.49 2.47 -5.76
N ARG A 330 24.86 3.45 -6.43
CA ARG A 330 24.78 4.84 -5.93
C ARG A 330 23.94 4.96 -4.65
N SER A 331 22.79 4.30 -4.62
CA SER A 331 21.95 4.22 -3.42
C SER A 331 22.61 3.42 -2.32
N GLN A 332 23.37 2.36 -2.62
CA GLN A 332 24.14 1.61 -1.62
C GLN A 332 25.31 2.44 -1.09
N VAL A 333 25.98 3.23 -1.92
CA VAL A 333 27.02 4.17 -1.48
C VAL A 333 26.42 5.31 -0.65
N ALA A 334 25.27 5.86 -1.04
CA ALA A 334 24.56 6.86 -0.25
C ALA A 334 24.04 6.28 1.08
N LYS A 335 23.49 5.06 1.06
CA LYS A 335 23.04 4.34 2.26
C LYS A 335 24.19 3.89 3.15
N ALA A 336 25.35 3.54 2.58
CA ALA A 336 26.58 3.24 3.30
C ALA A 336 27.16 4.46 3.99
N LYS A 337 26.95 5.67 3.43
CA LYS A 337 27.28 6.93 4.11
C LYS A 337 26.35 7.25 5.28
N THR A 338 25.14 6.69 5.31
CA THR A 338 24.15 6.88 6.38
C THR A 338 23.97 5.65 7.28
N LEU A 339 24.78 4.61 7.11
CA LEU A 339 24.76 3.40 7.94
C LEU A 339 25.44 3.72 9.28
N THR A 340 24.81 3.36 10.39
CA THR A 340 25.48 3.44 11.70
C THR A 340 26.67 2.46 11.74
N PRO A 341 27.65 2.65 12.65
CA PRO A 341 28.78 1.72 12.79
C PRO A 341 28.38 0.25 12.97
N ASP A 342 27.16 -0.01 13.47
CA ASP A 342 26.60 -1.34 13.70
C ASP A 342 25.88 -1.93 12.46
N GLY A 343 25.91 -1.25 11.31
CA GLY A 343 25.31 -1.75 10.07
C GLY A 343 23.79 -1.60 10.00
N ILE A 344 23.18 -0.77 10.86
CA ILE A 344 21.74 -0.53 10.87
C ILE A 344 21.44 0.69 10.01
N LEU A 345 20.49 0.55 9.07
CA LEU A 345 19.91 1.70 8.38
C LEU A 345 19.07 2.47 9.41
N PRO A 346 19.37 3.74 9.71
CA PRO A 346 18.49 4.52 10.58
C PRO A 346 17.10 4.52 9.95
N THR A 347 16.10 4.11 10.73
CA THR A 347 14.69 4.29 10.36
C THR A 347 14.49 5.76 10.11
N GLY A 348 14.38 6.17 8.85
CA GLY A 348 14.17 7.57 8.50
C GLY A 348 12.95 8.08 9.24
N GLU A 349 13.12 9.15 10.03
CA GLU A 349 11.99 9.85 10.62
C GLU A 349 11.09 10.33 9.48
N PHE A 350 9.81 9.99 9.53
CA PHE A 350 8.87 10.45 8.53
C PHE A 350 8.77 11.97 8.65
N ALA A 351 9.02 12.67 7.54
CA ALA A 351 8.86 14.11 7.51
C ALA A 351 7.44 14.48 7.95
N LYS A 352 7.35 15.46 8.85
CA LYS A 352 6.08 15.95 9.39
C LYS A 352 5.18 16.56 8.33
N TYR A 353 5.81 17.22 7.35
CA TYR A 353 5.17 17.85 6.22
C TYR A 353 5.54 17.14 4.92
N ASP A 354 4.62 17.12 3.97
CA ASP A 354 4.88 16.61 2.62
C ASP A 354 5.62 17.67 1.77
N GLY A 355 5.87 17.35 0.49
CA GLY A 355 6.55 18.25 -0.44
C GLY A 355 5.77 19.53 -0.76
N ASP A 356 4.46 19.56 -0.48
CA ASP A 356 3.59 20.72 -0.65
C ASP A 356 3.49 21.55 0.65
N GLY A 357 4.17 21.13 1.73
CA GLY A 357 4.10 21.77 3.05
C GLY A 357 2.87 21.38 3.88
N MET A 358 2.07 20.42 3.43
CA MET A 358 0.88 19.96 4.16
C MET A 358 1.28 18.95 5.24
N LEU A 359 0.54 18.92 6.35
CA LEU A 359 0.75 17.96 7.43
C LEU A 359 0.56 16.53 6.91
N ALA A 360 1.67 15.78 6.84
CA ALA A 360 1.73 14.40 6.36
C ALA A 360 1.46 13.39 7.47
N TRP A 361 1.70 13.77 8.73
CA TRP A 361 1.42 12.91 9.89
C TRP A 361 -0.07 12.64 10.07
N PHE A 362 -0.38 11.53 10.74
CA PHE A 362 -1.74 11.13 11.07
C PHE A 362 -2.24 11.94 12.25
N VAL A 363 -3.35 12.67 12.07
CA VAL A 363 -4.00 13.43 13.14
C VAL A 363 -4.96 12.51 13.87
N LYS A 364 -4.67 12.22 15.13
CA LYS A 364 -5.51 11.37 15.98
C LYS A 364 -6.67 12.14 16.59
N THR A 365 -6.39 13.34 17.09
CA THR A 365 -7.41 14.25 17.62
C THR A 365 -6.95 15.71 17.61
N VAL A 366 -7.90 16.63 17.60
CA VAL A 366 -7.68 18.06 17.88
C VAL A 366 -7.92 18.27 19.37
N LEU A 367 -6.94 18.83 20.07
CA LEU A 367 -6.98 19.06 21.51
C LEU A 367 -7.44 20.48 21.86
N ASP A 368 -6.99 21.48 21.10
CA ASP A 368 -7.34 22.89 21.33
C ASP A 368 -7.20 23.72 20.05
N CYS A 369 -7.66 24.98 20.08
CA CYS A 369 -7.39 25.97 19.05
C CYS A 369 -7.10 27.36 19.64
N ARG A 370 -6.37 28.19 18.88
CA ARG A 370 -6.07 29.58 19.25
C ARG A 370 -6.07 30.49 18.02
N GLU A 371 -6.42 31.75 18.25
CA GLU A 371 -6.21 32.81 17.26
C GLU A 371 -4.74 33.20 17.24
N VAL A 372 -4.20 33.34 16.03
CA VAL A 372 -2.83 33.78 15.80
C VAL A 372 -2.86 34.91 14.79
N SER A 373 -2.04 35.92 15.00
CA SER A 373 -1.80 36.94 13.99
C SER A 373 -0.57 36.51 13.21
N SER A 374 -0.76 36.21 11.94
CA SER A 374 0.33 35.97 11.01
C SER A 374 1.21 37.22 10.87
N ASP A 375 2.45 37.04 10.40
CA ASP A 375 3.40 38.15 10.22
C ASP A 375 2.89 39.23 9.23
N ASP A 376 1.96 38.86 8.34
CA ASP A 376 1.28 39.77 7.42
C ASP A 376 0.07 40.49 8.04
N GLY A 377 -0.20 40.25 9.33
CA GLY A 377 -1.33 40.81 10.06
C GLY A 377 -2.67 40.11 9.77
N SER A 378 -2.68 39.05 8.97
CA SER A 378 -3.88 38.24 8.78
C SER A 378 -4.23 37.47 10.06
N ALA A 379 -5.52 37.33 10.33
CA ALA A 379 -6.01 36.50 11.42
C ALA A 379 -6.01 35.03 10.97
N GLY A 380 -5.15 34.22 11.59
CA GLY A 380 -5.06 32.77 11.39
C GLY A 380 -5.57 32.01 12.61
N ILE A 381 -5.80 30.71 12.43
CA ILE A 381 -6.17 29.79 13.50
C ILE A 381 -5.15 28.66 13.53
N GLU A 382 -4.59 28.39 14.71
CA GLU A 382 -3.78 27.20 14.94
C GLU A 382 -4.55 26.19 15.79
N PHE A 383 -4.35 24.91 15.49
CA PHE A 383 -4.88 23.78 16.23
C PHE A 383 -3.76 23.06 16.97
N LEU A 384 -3.98 22.74 18.25
CA LEU A 384 -3.12 21.81 18.98
C LEU A 384 -3.56 20.39 18.61
N LEU A 385 -2.75 19.71 17.80
CA LEU A 385 -3.05 18.37 17.30
C LEU A 385 -2.28 17.32 18.10
N GLU A 386 -2.93 16.19 18.41
CA GLU A 386 -2.24 14.94 18.76
C GLU A 386 -1.99 14.17 17.46
N CYS A 387 -0.73 14.05 17.07
CA CYS A 387 -0.31 13.44 15.81
C CYS A 387 0.60 12.23 16.00
N GLU A 388 0.63 11.33 15.01
CA GLU A 388 1.60 10.25 14.90
C GLU A 388 2.19 10.18 13.48
N PRO A 389 3.45 9.75 13.31
CA PRO A 389 4.05 9.55 11.99
C PRO A 389 3.17 8.66 11.09
N HIS A 390 2.71 9.19 9.95
CA HIS A 390 1.84 8.44 9.04
C HIS A 390 2.65 7.44 8.22
N HIS A 391 2.51 6.15 8.51
CA HIS A 391 2.96 5.08 7.62
C HIS A 391 1.93 4.92 6.50
N GLY A 392 2.34 5.06 5.24
CA GLY A 392 1.45 4.92 4.09
C GLY A 392 0.47 3.74 4.24
N CYS A 393 -0.81 3.99 3.94
CA CYS A 393 -1.97 3.10 4.02
C CYS A 393 -1.70 1.68 4.57
N GLY A 394 -2.04 1.41 5.83
CA GLY A 394 -2.49 0.06 6.19
C GLY A 394 -2.25 -0.45 7.61
N SER A 395 -1.39 0.15 8.43
CA SER A 395 -1.09 -0.43 9.76
C SER A 395 -0.66 0.63 10.77
N SER A 396 -1.54 0.92 11.75
CA SER A 396 -1.26 1.85 12.86
C SER A 396 -0.45 1.23 14.01
N LYS A 397 0.12 0.02 13.84
CA LYS A 397 0.64 -0.77 14.98
C LYS A 397 2.17 -0.90 15.08
N ALA A 398 2.95 -0.34 14.14
CA ALA A 398 4.39 -0.63 14.06
C ALA A 398 5.32 0.44 14.67
N PHE A 399 4.82 1.58 15.15
CA PHE A 399 5.63 2.53 15.93
C PHE A 399 5.19 2.52 17.38
N ASN A 400 6.15 2.63 18.30
CA ASN A 400 6.00 2.60 19.76
C ASN A 400 5.17 3.78 20.31
N GLY A 401 3.92 3.96 19.85
CA GLY A 401 2.93 4.89 20.39
C GLY A 401 3.45 6.31 20.59
N ARG A 402 4.43 6.76 19.81
CA ARG A 402 4.99 8.11 19.97
C ARG A 402 4.01 9.09 19.36
N THR A 403 3.00 9.43 20.14
CA THR A 403 2.15 10.58 19.87
C THR A 403 2.95 11.83 20.22
N GLU A 404 2.87 12.81 19.34
CA GLU A 404 3.40 14.14 19.57
C GLU A 404 2.24 15.13 19.56
N THR A 405 2.36 16.17 20.37
CA THR A 405 1.41 17.28 20.35
C THR A 405 2.08 18.51 19.75
N SER A 406 1.45 19.12 18.76
CA SER A 406 1.99 20.31 18.11
C SER A 406 0.91 21.28 17.66
N TRP A 407 1.23 22.56 17.66
CA TRP A 407 0.40 23.60 17.09
C TRP A 407 0.60 23.63 15.58
N GLU A 408 -0.48 23.48 14.83
CA GLU A 408 -0.49 23.50 13.37
C GLU A 408 -1.48 24.54 12.87
N ASP A 409 -1.06 25.31 11.87
CA ASP A 409 -1.93 26.28 11.20
C ASP A 409 -3.09 25.56 10.46
N ALA A 410 -4.28 26.14 10.48
CA ALA A 410 -5.46 25.60 9.80
C ALA A 410 -5.24 25.35 8.30
N SER A 411 -4.34 26.11 7.67
CA SER A 411 -3.97 25.97 6.27
C SER A 411 -3.12 24.73 5.96
N VAL A 412 -2.33 24.25 6.91
CA VAL A 412 -1.46 23.06 6.74
C VAL A 412 -2.17 21.75 7.11
N VAL A 413 -3.33 21.81 7.78
CA VAL A 413 -4.12 20.63 8.14
C VAL A 413 -4.69 20.02 6.85
N SER A 414 -4.19 18.84 6.49
CA SER A 414 -4.63 18.10 5.30
C SER A 414 -6.14 17.86 5.29
N PHE A 415 -6.74 17.93 4.10
CA PHE A 415 -8.19 17.74 3.90
C PHE A 415 -8.73 16.42 4.48
N VAL A 416 -7.86 15.41 4.62
CA VAL A 416 -8.20 14.11 5.19
C VAL A 416 -8.59 14.21 6.67
N TYR A 417 -8.09 15.24 7.37
CA TYR A 417 -8.30 15.45 8.80
C TYR A 417 -9.30 16.58 9.12
N GLU A 418 -9.93 17.18 8.10
CA GLU A 418 -11.00 18.19 8.27
C GLU A 418 -12.16 17.66 9.15
N CYS A 419 -12.39 16.34 9.11
CA CYS A 419 -13.39 15.68 9.95
C CYS A 419 -13.12 15.84 11.45
N HIS A 420 -11.86 15.80 11.88
CA HIS A 420 -11.48 15.94 13.29
C HIS A 420 -11.70 17.38 13.78
N VAL A 421 -11.43 18.37 12.95
CA VAL A 421 -11.69 19.79 13.26
C VAL A 421 -13.18 20.09 13.29
N ALA A 422 -13.95 19.57 12.33
CA ALA A 422 -15.41 19.71 12.34
C ALA A 422 -16.02 19.09 13.61
N GLN A 423 -15.53 17.92 14.01
CA GLN A 423 -15.93 17.27 15.26
C GLN A 423 -15.48 18.07 16.49
N PHE A 424 -14.28 18.69 16.46
CA PHE A 424 -13.80 19.55 17.53
C PHE A 424 -14.71 20.74 17.77
N TYR A 425 -15.08 21.49 16.73
CA TYR A 425 -16.01 22.62 16.86
C TYR A 425 -17.43 22.21 17.23
N GLN A 426 -17.88 21.02 16.80
CA GLN A 426 -19.15 20.48 17.25
C GLN A 426 -19.17 20.23 18.76
N ASN A 427 -18.05 19.79 19.33
CA ASN A 427 -17.90 19.53 20.76
C ASN A 427 -17.53 20.79 21.57
N ASN A 428 -16.95 21.81 20.92
CA ASN A 428 -16.45 23.03 21.54
C ASN A 428 -16.95 24.27 20.77
N PRO A 429 -18.27 24.52 20.75
CA PRO A 429 -18.87 25.61 19.96
C PRO A 429 -18.36 27.01 20.36
N ASP A 430 -17.94 27.20 21.60
CA ASP A 430 -17.47 28.48 22.15
C ASP A 430 -16.03 28.85 21.73
N LYS A 431 -15.31 27.93 21.09
CA LYS A 431 -13.94 28.15 20.64
C LYS A 431 -13.87 29.16 19.48
N PRO A 432 -12.83 30.00 19.42
CA PRO A 432 -12.71 31.05 18.42
C PRO A 432 -12.41 30.49 17.02
N GLY A 433 -12.51 31.35 16.01
CA GLY A 433 -11.95 31.07 14.69
C GLY A 433 -12.74 30.20 13.73
N ILE A 434 -13.93 29.71 14.11
CA ILE A 434 -14.71 28.81 13.25
C ILE A 434 -15.02 29.43 11.86
N SER A 435 -15.26 30.74 11.79
CA SER A 435 -15.48 31.45 10.53
C SER A 435 -14.21 31.53 9.70
N ALA A 436 -13.06 31.84 10.32
CA ALA A 436 -11.78 31.91 9.61
C ALA A 436 -11.38 30.55 9.02
N VAL A 437 -11.59 29.47 9.76
CA VAL A 437 -11.35 28.09 9.29
C VAL A 437 -12.28 27.73 8.14
N TYR A 438 -13.57 28.09 8.25
CA TYR A 438 -14.53 27.88 7.17
C TYR A 438 -14.12 28.62 5.88
N ASP A 439 -13.77 29.90 6.00
CA ASP A 439 -13.41 30.74 4.86
C ASP A 439 -12.11 30.25 4.19
N GLU A 440 -11.08 29.93 4.97
CA GLU A 440 -9.82 29.33 4.50
C GLU A 440 -10.08 28.05 3.70
N TRP A 441 -10.90 27.15 4.25
CA TRP A 441 -11.18 25.88 3.59
C TRP A 441 -12.15 25.98 2.41
N VAL A 442 -13.01 26.99 2.37
CA VAL A 442 -13.78 27.28 1.15
C VAL A 442 -12.81 27.73 0.04
N GLY A 443 -11.90 28.68 0.35
CA GLY A 443 -10.91 29.18 -0.60
C GLY A 443 -9.96 28.10 -1.13
N GLN A 444 -9.42 27.27 -0.24
CA GLN A 444 -8.56 26.15 -0.63
C GLN A 444 -9.28 25.11 -1.50
N GLY A 445 -10.59 24.90 -1.28
CA GLY A 445 -11.38 23.95 -2.04
C GLY A 445 -11.48 24.29 -3.53
N GLU A 446 -11.54 25.58 -3.85
CA GLU A 446 -11.57 26.08 -5.22
C GLU A 446 -10.22 25.86 -5.92
N LEU A 447 -9.11 26.24 -5.27
CA LEU A 447 -7.74 26.03 -5.77
C LEU A 447 -7.39 24.54 -5.97
N PHE A 448 -7.83 23.67 -5.07
CA PHE A 448 -7.52 22.25 -5.13
C PHE A 448 -8.25 21.53 -6.27
N LEU A 449 -9.48 21.97 -6.60
CA LEU A 449 -10.27 21.43 -7.71
C LEU A 449 -9.68 21.80 -9.08
N GLU A 450 -9.01 22.94 -9.20
CA GLU A 450 -8.37 23.38 -10.45
C GLU A 450 -7.02 22.71 -10.71
N THR A 451 -6.21 22.53 -9.68
CA THR A 451 -4.80 22.12 -9.84
C THR A 451 -4.58 20.60 -9.88
N LYS A 452 -5.43 19.81 -9.20
CA LYS A 452 -5.24 18.35 -9.12
C LYS A 452 -6.42 17.63 -9.80
N LYS A 453 -6.23 17.20 -11.06
CA LYS A 453 -7.14 16.27 -11.79
C LYS A 453 -7.43 14.96 -11.01
N PHE A 454 -6.61 14.66 -10.00
CA PHE A 454 -6.72 13.55 -9.06
C PHE A 454 -7.19 13.97 -7.66
N ALA A 455 -8.00 15.03 -7.53
CA ALA A 455 -8.78 15.23 -6.30
C ALA A 455 -9.50 13.90 -5.99
N THR A 456 -9.06 13.24 -4.92
CA THR A 456 -9.49 11.88 -4.60
C THR A 456 -11.00 11.88 -4.47
N ARG A 457 -11.66 10.78 -4.88
CA ARG A 457 -13.11 10.59 -4.72
C ARG A 457 -13.58 10.96 -3.30
N HIS A 458 -12.70 10.78 -2.31
CA HIS A 458 -12.86 11.24 -0.93
C HIS A 458 -13.05 12.77 -0.80
N ALA A 459 -12.14 13.59 -1.31
CA ALA A 459 -12.22 15.05 -1.20
C ALA A 459 -13.55 15.59 -1.77
N LYS A 460 -13.99 15.07 -2.93
CA LYS A 460 -15.27 15.47 -3.56
C LYS A 460 -16.50 15.02 -2.78
N SER A 461 -16.43 13.90 -2.07
CA SER A 461 -17.60 13.32 -1.39
C SER A 461 -17.77 13.82 0.05
N TYR A 462 -16.68 14.04 0.79
CA TYR A 462 -16.75 14.24 2.24
C TYR A 462 -16.57 15.71 2.67
N ARG A 463 -15.74 16.50 1.97
CA ARG A 463 -15.53 17.92 2.29
C ARG A 463 -16.82 18.74 2.33
N PRO A 464 -17.78 18.59 1.39
CA PRO A 464 -19.08 19.27 1.50
C PRO A 464 -19.88 18.87 2.74
N SER A 465 -19.65 17.68 3.30
CA SER A 465 -20.27 17.28 4.57
C SER A 465 -19.63 18.00 5.76
N TYR A 466 -18.31 18.14 5.78
CA TYR A 466 -17.59 18.81 6.87
C TYR A 466 -17.88 20.31 6.90
N LEU A 467 -17.88 20.97 5.73
CA LEU A 467 -18.26 22.38 5.63
C LEU A 467 -19.70 22.63 6.08
N ARG A 468 -20.65 21.75 5.73
CA ARG A 468 -22.03 21.83 6.23
C ARG A 468 -22.13 21.67 7.75
N ASN A 469 -21.29 20.82 8.33
CA ASN A 469 -21.24 20.66 9.78
C ASN A 469 -20.71 21.93 10.46
N LEU A 470 -19.63 22.53 9.96
CA LEU A 470 -19.11 23.81 10.47
C LEU A 470 -20.15 24.93 10.35
N GLU A 471 -20.81 25.05 9.19
CA GLU A 471 -21.86 26.04 8.97
C GLU A 471 -23.04 25.86 9.96
N ALA A 472 -23.40 24.62 10.26
CA ALA A 472 -24.43 24.32 11.25
C ALA A 472 -24.03 24.74 12.67
N VAL A 473 -22.77 24.50 13.07
CA VAL A 473 -22.23 24.95 14.35
C VAL A 473 -22.23 26.48 14.44
N MET A 474 -21.79 27.18 13.39
CA MET A 474 -21.82 28.64 13.31
C MET A 474 -23.24 29.20 13.49
N LYS A 475 -24.23 28.66 12.78
CA LYS A 475 -25.64 29.07 12.90
C LYS A 475 -26.19 28.83 14.31
N GLN A 476 -25.78 27.75 14.96
CA GLN A 476 -26.18 27.45 16.33
C GLN A 476 -25.55 28.43 17.32
N ASN A 477 -24.27 28.76 17.17
CA ASN A 477 -23.58 29.76 17.98
C ASN A 477 -24.23 31.15 17.87
N ASP A 478 -24.57 31.57 16.65
CA ASP A 478 -25.26 32.84 16.43
C ASP A 478 -26.63 32.87 17.10
N LYS A 479 -27.35 31.75 17.07
CA LYS A 479 -28.65 31.61 17.74
C LYS A 479 -28.50 31.70 19.24
N ASP A 480 -27.51 31.02 19.81
CA ASP A 480 -27.27 30.98 21.26
C ASP A 480 -26.75 32.33 21.77
N LYS A 481 -25.88 33.01 21.01
CA LYS A 481 -25.44 34.38 21.29
C LYS A 481 -26.63 35.35 21.29
N LYS A 482 -27.49 35.30 20.28
CA LYS A 482 -28.71 36.12 20.22
C LYS A 482 -29.68 35.80 21.37
N ALA A 483 -29.79 34.53 21.77
CA ALA A 483 -30.62 34.14 22.90
C ALA A 483 -30.07 34.71 24.23
N LYS A 484 -28.75 34.63 24.43
CA LYS A 484 -28.06 35.20 25.60
C LYS A 484 -28.18 36.72 25.65
N GLU A 485 -27.92 37.41 24.54
CA GLU A 485 -28.11 38.87 24.44
C GLU A 485 -29.57 39.27 24.72
N ALA A 486 -30.55 38.49 24.25
CA ALA A 486 -31.96 38.73 24.53
C ALA A 486 -32.32 38.49 26.01
N GLU A 487 -31.70 37.52 26.67
CA GLU A 487 -31.87 37.26 28.10
C GLU A 487 -31.24 38.37 28.94
N GLU A 488 -30.00 38.75 28.66
CA GLU A 488 -29.31 39.88 29.30
C GLU A 488 -30.09 41.19 29.12
N ALA A 489 -30.65 41.44 27.93
CA ALA A 489 -31.51 42.59 27.67
C ALA A 489 -32.83 42.53 28.46
N LYS A 490 -33.42 41.35 28.65
CA LYS A 490 -34.61 41.16 29.51
C LYS A 490 -34.27 41.42 30.97
N GLU A 491 -33.15 40.90 31.46
CA GLU A 491 -32.67 41.16 32.81
C GLU A 491 -32.40 42.65 33.06
N ALA A 492 -31.70 43.31 32.13
CA ALA A 492 -31.42 44.75 32.21
C ALA A 492 -32.72 45.57 32.27
N LYS A 493 -33.72 45.23 31.45
CA LYS A 493 -35.06 45.85 31.50
C LYS A 493 -35.77 45.59 32.82
N ALA A 494 -35.68 44.37 33.36
CA ALA A 494 -36.26 44.03 34.67
C ALA A 494 -35.60 44.82 35.81
N ARG A 495 -34.26 44.91 35.82
CA ARG A 495 -33.49 45.72 36.78
C ARG A 495 -33.86 47.20 36.69
N ALA A 496 -33.94 47.78 35.49
CA ALA A 496 -34.37 49.16 35.29
C ALA A 496 -35.80 49.43 35.77
N LYS A 497 -36.73 48.48 35.56
CA LYS A 497 -38.11 48.58 36.05
C LYS A 497 -38.16 48.50 37.58
N ALA A 498 -37.39 47.60 38.20
CA ALA A 498 -37.30 47.48 39.64
C ALA A 498 -36.74 48.75 40.28
N GLU A 499 -35.70 49.35 39.69
CA GLU A 499 -35.11 50.61 40.15
C GLU A 499 -36.11 51.78 40.08
N LYS A 500 -36.90 51.88 38.99
CA LYS A 500 -37.98 52.88 38.87
C LYS A 500 -39.05 52.71 39.94
N VAL A 501 -39.46 51.47 40.24
CA VAL A 501 -40.43 51.18 41.31
C VAL A 501 -39.86 51.53 42.68
N ALA A 502 -38.58 51.24 42.93
CA ALA A 502 -37.90 51.61 44.17
C ALA A 502 -37.84 53.13 44.36
N LYS A 503 -37.44 53.89 43.32
CA LYS A 503 -37.44 55.37 43.34
C LYS A 503 -38.84 55.94 43.58
N ALA A 504 -39.88 55.39 42.94
CA ALA A 504 -41.25 55.84 43.16
C ALA A 504 -41.73 55.59 44.61
N LYS A 505 -41.40 54.44 45.20
CA LYS A 505 -41.70 54.14 46.61
C LYS A 505 -40.95 55.09 47.56
N ALA A 506 -39.67 55.37 47.30
CA ALA A 506 -38.88 56.30 48.09
C ALA A 506 -39.44 57.74 48.04
N ASN A 507 -39.81 58.22 46.85
CA ASN A 507 -40.43 59.54 46.67
C ASN A 507 -41.79 59.64 47.40
N LYS A 508 -42.63 58.59 47.34
CA LYS A 508 -43.90 58.55 48.07
C LYS A 508 -43.68 58.57 49.59
N ALA A 509 -42.67 57.84 50.09
CA ALA A 509 -42.32 57.86 51.51
C ALA A 509 -41.80 59.25 51.95
N ALA A 510 -40.97 59.90 51.14
CA ALA A 510 -40.49 61.26 51.39
C ALA A 510 -41.62 62.29 51.39
N ALA A 511 -42.54 62.22 50.43
CA ALA A 511 -43.73 63.09 50.36
C ALA A 511 -44.62 62.92 51.60
N ASN A 512 -44.87 61.68 52.03
CA ASN A 512 -45.64 61.41 53.25
C ASN A 512 -44.94 61.93 54.52
N LYS A 513 -43.60 61.84 54.58
CA LYS A 513 -42.81 62.39 55.69
C LYS A 513 -42.88 63.93 55.72
N ALA A 514 -42.77 64.58 54.56
CA ALA A 514 -42.93 66.03 54.42
C ALA A 514 -44.33 66.49 54.84
N ALA A 515 -45.39 65.79 54.40
CA ALA A 515 -46.78 66.09 54.79
C ALA A 515 -47.00 65.96 56.30
N ARG A 516 -46.40 64.96 56.97
CA ARG A 516 -46.44 64.83 58.43
C ARG A 516 -45.71 65.97 59.14
N SER A 517 -44.55 66.40 58.64
CA SER A 517 -43.80 67.52 59.22
C SER A 517 -44.52 68.88 59.07
N ALA A 518 -45.26 69.09 57.98
CA ALA A 518 -46.06 70.30 57.77
C ALA A 518 -47.27 70.39 58.71
N ARG A 519 -47.82 69.24 59.13
CA ARG A 519 -48.98 69.18 60.05
C ARG A 519 -48.59 69.48 61.52
N GLY A 520 -47.31 69.32 61.88
CA GLY A 520 -46.79 69.60 63.22
C GLY A 520 -46.38 71.06 63.47
N LYS A 521 -46.42 71.95 62.45
CA LYS A 521 -46.11 73.39 62.60
C LYS A 521 -47.35 74.29 62.72
N LYS A 522 -48.55 73.70 62.83
CA LYS A 522 -49.83 74.42 63.00
C LYS A 522 -50.51 74.13 64.35
N ALA A 523 -49.78 73.57 65.31
CA ALA A 523 -50.20 73.42 66.69
C ALA A 523 -49.40 74.41 67.55
#